data_AF-M8AA95-F1
#
_entry.id   AF-M8AA95-F1
#
_cell.length_a   1.000
_cell.length_b   1.000
_cell.length_c   1.000
_cell.angle_alpha   90.00
_cell.angle_beta   90.00
_cell.angle_gamma   90.00
#
_symmetry.space_group_name_H-M   'P 1'
#
loop_
_entity.id
_entity.type
_entity.pdbx_description
1 polymer ?
#
loop_
_entity_poly.entity_id
_entity_poly.type
_entity_poly.pdbx_seq_one_letter_code
_entity_poly.pdbx_strand_id
1 'polypeptide(L)'
;MAGSRSGELWGVRNGSRRRHGSSQSGKCRRRVGGLERLVGGLEKVYEIGRIFRNEGISTRHNPEFTTIEMYEAYSDYESMMNLAEEIVTRCAMATTGKLKIDYQGTEISLERPWRRETMHRLVEEATGVDFNSFGDVESAKNAAKGLLGFKTESSENTSLQACSSVGHVLNEFILDGILRTLLVKPQLQGLVQNKHSESDQIVKGFENPHILQQEHAVTVFETVVESTLVQPTFVLDYPVEISPLAKPHRRYAGLTERFELFVCGREIGNAFSELTDPIDQRSRFENQIKQHNAKRAAMDKNVKSDESKGDDEYSYEVSLDEDFLTSLEYGMPPASGMGLGIDRLVMLLTNSASIRDVIAFPVLKLQQ
;
A
#
# COMPACT_ATOMS: atom_id res chain seq x y z
N MET A 1 29.76 -56.25 10.60
CA MET A 1 29.18 -56.31 11.95
C MET A 1 29.22 -54.90 12.50
N ALA A 2 28.09 -54.20 12.51
CA ALA A 2 27.22 -54.06 13.70
C ALA A 2 27.95 -53.24 14.79
N GLY A 3 27.65 -51.96 14.97
CA GLY A 3 26.57 -51.46 15.85
C GLY A 3 27.23 -50.88 17.12
N SER A 4 26.74 -49.89 17.87
CA SER A 4 25.46 -49.18 17.90
C SER A 4 25.51 -48.14 19.04
N ARG A 5 24.90 -46.95 18.81
CA ARG A 5 24.13 -46.07 19.75
C ARG A 5 24.90 -45.41 20.92
N SER A 6 24.63 -44.20 21.42
CA SER A 6 23.52 -43.20 21.38
C SER A 6 24.02 -41.94 22.13
N GLY A 7 23.48 -40.72 22.05
CA GLY A 7 22.20 -40.22 21.55
C GLY A 7 22.34 -38.78 21.01
N GLU A 8 21.52 -38.35 20.04
CA GLU A 8 20.14 -37.88 20.17
C GLU A 8 20.00 -36.53 20.91
N LEU A 9 20.11 -35.43 20.16
CA LEU A 9 19.42 -34.17 20.43
C LEU A 9 19.05 -33.54 19.09
N TRP A 10 17.79 -33.11 18.99
CA TRP A 10 17.07 -32.60 17.81
C TRP A 10 16.44 -33.67 16.91
N GLY A 11 15.57 -34.46 17.54
CA GLY A 11 14.56 -35.26 16.87
C GLY A 11 13.51 -34.40 16.16
N VAL A 12 13.34 -34.69 14.88
CA VAL A 12 12.18 -34.33 14.07
C VAL A 12 10.92 -34.87 14.75
N ARG A 13 10.14 -33.98 15.40
CA ARG A 13 8.75 -34.28 15.72
C ARG A 13 7.89 -33.90 14.52
N ASN A 14 7.49 -34.91 13.75
CA ASN A 14 6.31 -34.86 12.90
C ASN A 14 5.08 -34.61 13.78
N GLY A 15 4.77 -33.34 14.01
CA GLY A 15 3.48 -32.89 14.51
C GLY A 15 2.68 -32.35 13.34
N SER A 16 1.55 -32.98 13.05
CA SER A 16 0.52 -32.50 12.13
C SER A 16 -0.04 -31.14 12.58
N ARG A 17 0.71 -30.06 12.36
CA ARG A 17 0.22 -28.69 12.54
C ARG A 17 -0.47 -28.27 11.25
N ARG A 18 -1.81 -28.25 11.33
CA ARG A 18 -2.73 -27.74 10.32
C ARG A 18 -2.17 -26.46 9.67
N ARG A 19 -2.00 -26.50 8.35
CA ARG A 19 -1.67 -25.34 7.50
C ARG A 19 -2.79 -24.30 7.65
N HIS A 20 -2.58 -23.30 8.49
CA HIS A 20 -3.42 -22.11 8.56
C HIS A 20 -2.70 -21.02 7.76
N GLY A 21 -3.09 -20.89 6.49
CA GLY A 21 -2.68 -19.77 5.66
C GLY A 21 -3.57 -18.57 5.99
N SER A 22 -2.98 -17.49 6.47
CA SER A 22 -3.63 -16.18 6.45
C SER A 22 -2.78 -15.22 5.63
N SER A 23 -3.47 -14.22 5.10
CA SER A 23 -3.10 -13.64 3.81
C SER A 23 -2.52 -12.22 3.95
N GLN A 24 -2.80 -11.58 5.10
CA GLN A 24 -2.02 -10.49 5.66
C GLN A 24 -0.83 -10.98 6.52
N SER A 25 -0.91 -12.18 7.11
CA SER A 25 0.19 -12.73 7.91
C SER A 25 1.38 -13.19 7.08
N GLY A 26 1.19 -13.51 5.79
CA GLY A 26 2.27 -13.94 4.91
C GLY A 26 3.31 -12.85 4.61
N LYS A 27 2.85 -11.61 4.33
CA LYS A 27 3.76 -10.46 4.17
C LYS A 27 4.35 -10.02 5.51
N CYS A 28 3.55 -10.01 6.58
CA CYS A 28 4.05 -9.66 7.91
C CYS A 28 5.14 -10.64 8.37
N ARG A 29 4.91 -11.97 8.31
CA ARG A 29 5.89 -12.99 8.74
C ARG A 29 7.18 -13.05 7.93
N ARG A 30 7.14 -12.84 6.61
CA ARG A 30 8.37 -12.87 5.79
C ARG A 30 9.21 -11.62 6.00
N ARG A 31 8.57 -10.46 6.12
CA ARG A 31 9.22 -9.22 6.50
C ARG A 31 9.85 -9.31 7.88
N VAL A 32 9.10 -9.79 8.87
CA VAL A 32 9.59 -10.09 10.23
C VAL A 32 10.84 -10.98 10.14
N GLY A 33 10.78 -12.09 9.39
CA GLY A 33 11.94 -12.96 9.20
C GLY A 33 13.13 -12.32 8.47
N GLY A 34 12.91 -11.35 7.58
CA GLY A 34 13.98 -10.57 6.95
C GLY A 34 14.64 -9.58 7.91
N LEU A 35 13.82 -8.87 8.70
CA LEU A 35 14.26 -7.90 9.70
C LEU A 35 14.97 -8.57 10.87
N GLU A 36 14.46 -9.71 11.35
CA GLU A 36 15.13 -10.54 12.37
C GLU A 36 16.52 -11.00 11.92
N ARG A 37 16.71 -11.29 10.62
CA ARG A 37 18.02 -11.63 10.06
C ARG A 37 18.98 -10.43 10.06
N LEU A 38 18.47 -9.21 9.84
CA LEU A 38 19.28 -7.99 9.98
C LEU A 38 19.74 -7.80 11.43
N VAL A 39 18.85 -8.00 12.41
CA VAL A 39 19.19 -7.98 13.85
C VAL A 39 20.27 -9.02 14.16
N GLY A 40 20.19 -10.20 13.53
CA GLY A 40 21.22 -11.24 13.62
C GLY A 40 22.57 -10.93 12.96
N GLY A 41 22.76 -9.73 12.38
CA GLY A 41 24.01 -9.27 11.79
C GLY A 41 24.20 -9.58 10.30
N LEU A 42 23.17 -10.08 9.60
CA LEU A 42 23.22 -10.26 8.15
C LEU A 42 22.86 -8.94 7.47
N GLU A 43 23.85 -8.15 7.06
CA GLU A 43 23.63 -6.77 6.61
C GLU A 43 22.81 -6.63 5.31
N LYS A 44 22.84 -7.63 4.42
CA LYS A 44 22.11 -7.62 3.15
C LYS A 44 21.44 -8.95 2.94
N VAL A 45 20.11 -8.95 2.94
CA VAL A 45 19.31 -10.16 2.79
C VAL A 45 18.23 -9.94 1.74
N TYR A 46 17.93 -10.99 0.98
CA TYR A 46 16.80 -10.99 0.09
C TYR A 46 16.12 -12.36 0.06
N GLU A 47 14.84 -12.36 -0.26
CA GLU A 47 14.06 -13.58 -0.46
C GLU A 47 13.15 -13.40 -1.67
N ILE A 48 13.22 -14.35 -2.61
CA ILE A 48 12.25 -14.49 -3.68
C ILE A 48 11.29 -15.60 -3.28
N GLY A 49 9.99 -15.29 -3.22
CA GLY A 49 9.03 -16.35 -2.93
C GLY A 49 7.57 -15.92 -3.02
N ARG A 50 6.70 -16.90 -2.72
CA ARG A 50 5.26 -16.78 -2.88
C ARG A 50 4.62 -16.07 -1.69
N ILE A 51 3.90 -15.00 -1.98
CA ILE A 51 2.99 -14.33 -1.05
C ILE A 51 1.58 -14.82 -1.33
N PHE A 52 0.80 -15.06 -0.28
CA PHE A 52 -0.59 -15.47 -0.35
C PHE A 52 -1.45 -14.36 0.21
N ARG A 53 -2.44 -13.90 -0.55
CA ARG A 53 -3.44 -12.89 -0.18
C ARG A 53 -4.84 -13.41 -0.50
N ASN A 54 -5.76 -13.29 0.44
CA ASN A 54 -7.14 -13.74 0.33
C ASN A 54 -7.93 -12.56 -0.23
N GLU A 55 -7.57 -12.20 -1.45
CA GLU A 55 -8.08 -11.06 -2.20
C GLU A 55 -8.73 -11.57 -3.49
N GLY A 56 -9.61 -10.75 -4.08
CA GLY A 56 -10.29 -11.11 -5.32
C GLY A 56 -9.34 -11.32 -6.50
N ILE A 57 -9.69 -12.27 -7.38
CA ILE A 57 -8.94 -12.54 -8.61
C ILE A 57 -9.29 -11.49 -9.66
N SER A 58 -8.29 -10.87 -10.28
CA SER A 58 -8.46 -9.92 -11.39
C SER A 58 -7.37 -10.10 -12.45
N THR A 59 -7.33 -9.23 -13.46
CA THR A 59 -6.21 -9.18 -14.43
C THR A 59 -4.91 -8.67 -13.80
N ARG A 60 -4.99 -8.07 -12.60
CA ARG A 60 -3.87 -7.48 -11.85
C ARG A 60 -3.50 -8.24 -10.58
N HIS A 61 -4.39 -9.09 -10.08
CA HIS A 61 -4.26 -9.75 -8.79
C HIS A 61 -4.53 -11.25 -8.92
N ASN A 62 -3.60 -12.04 -8.37
CA ASN A 62 -3.74 -13.46 -8.16
C ASN A 62 -3.59 -13.73 -6.65
N PRO A 63 -4.38 -14.65 -6.05
CA PRO A 63 -4.32 -14.93 -4.60
C PRO A 63 -2.95 -15.39 -4.13
N GLU A 64 -2.15 -15.95 -5.04
CA GLU A 64 -0.76 -16.29 -4.79
C GLU A 64 0.13 -15.63 -5.85
N PHE A 65 1.14 -14.86 -5.44
CA PHE A 65 2.00 -14.11 -6.35
C PHE A 65 3.42 -14.01 -5.80
N THR A 66 4.39 -13.83 -6.69
CA THR A 66 5.82 -13.85 -6.38
C THR A 66 6.33 -12.43 -6.17
N THR A 67 6.98 -12.21 -5.02
CA THR A 67 7.73 -10.98 -4.76
C THR A 67 9.19 -11.32 -4.51
N ILE A 68 10.05 -10.34 -4.74
CA ILE A 68 11.35 -10.27 -4.09
C ILE A 68 11.24 -9.25 -2.96
N GLU A 69 11.61 -9.65 -1.74
CA GLU A 69 11.81 -8.74 -0.62
C GLU A 69 13.30 -8.65 -0.33
N MET A 70 13.82 -7.43 -0.20
CA MET A 70 15.22 -7.12 0.06
C MET A 70 15.33 -6.18 1.24
N TYR A 71 16.33 -6.39 2.08
CA TYR A 71 16.63 -5.52 3.21
C TYR A 71 18.14 -5.26 3.26
N GLU A 72 18.51 -4.00 3.52
CA GLU A 72 19.91 -3.55 3.59
C GLU A 72 20.13 -2.68 4.83
N ALA A 73 21.07 -3.09 5.69
CA ALA A 73 21.54 -2.30 6.83
C ALA A 73 22.37 -1.10 6.36
N TYR A 74 22.36 -0.04 7.17
CA TYR A 74 23.02 1.25 6.95
C TYR A 74 22.59 1.96 5.66
N SER A 75 21.34 1.74 5.25
CA SER A 75 20.75 2.35 4.05
C SER A 75 19.41 3.03 4.36
N ASP A 76 18.90 3.77 3.38
CA ASP A 76 17.61 4.46 3.43
C ASP A 76 16.81 4.25 2.14
N TYR A 77 15.57 4.74 2.13
CA TYR A 77 14.69 4.66 0.97
C TYR A 77 15.27 5.25 -0.32
N GLU A 78 16.19 6.22 -0.27
CA GLU A 78 16.87 6.72 -1.48
C GLU A 78 17.79 5.67 -2.11
N SER A 79 18.47 4.90 -1.26
CA SER A 79 19.28 3.76 -1.68
C SER A 79 18.42 2.69 -2.37
N MET A 80 17.22 2.44 -1.84
CA MET A 80 16.26 1.50 -2.45
C MET A 80 15.70 1.99 -3.78
N MET A 81 15.52 3.30 -3.98
CA MET A 81 15.15 3.85 -5.30
C MET A 81 16.23 3.55 -6.34
N ASN A 82 17.49 3.78 -6.01
CA ASN A 82 18.61 3.50 -6.91
C ASN A 82 18.72 2.00 -7.22
N LEU A 83 18.49 1.13 -6.22
CA LEU A 83 18.45 -0.31 -6.38
C LEU A 83 17.27 -0.76 -7.28
N ALA A 84 16.09 -0.17 -7.12
CA ALA A 84 14.93 -0.45 -7.96
C ALA A 84 15.19 -0.10 -9.43
N GLU A 85 15.72 1.09 -9.70
CA GLU A 85 16.16 1.50 -11.04
C GLU A 85 17.19 0.50 -11.60
N GLU A 86 18.11 0.02 -10.76
CA GLU A 86 19.13 -0.93 -11.16
C GLU A 86 18.60 -2.31 -11.55
N ILE A 87 17.78 -2.89 -10.70
CA ILE A 87 17.18 -4.21 -10.95
C ILE A 87 16.36 -4.16 -12.23
N VAL A 88 15.44 -3.20 -12.36
CA VAL A 88 14.52 -3.14 -13.49
C VAL A 88 15.25 -2.90 -14.82
N THR A 89 16.19 -1.94 -14.87
CA THR A 89 16.95 -1.67 -16.11
C THR A 89 17.86 -2.84 -16.51
N ARG A 90 18.49 -3.52 -15.54
CA ARG A 90 19.29 -4.71 -15.83
C ARG A 90 18.42 -5.86 -16.33
N CYS A 91 17.26 -6.08 -15.72
CA CYS A 91 16.30 -7.07 -16.21
C CYS A 91 15.84 -6.75 -17.64
N ALA A 92 15.50 -5.50 -17.93
CA ALA A 92 15.09 -5.07 -19.27
C ALA A 92 16.21 -5.27 -20.32
N MET A 93 17.44 -4.91 -20.00
CA MET A 93 18.58 -5.14 -20.88
C MET A 93 18.88 -6.63 -21.08
N ALA A 94 18.76 -7.44 -20.03
CA ALA A 94 19.01 -8.87 -20.12
C ALA A 94 17.95 -9.62 -20.93
N THR A 95 16.69 -9.18 -20.89
CA THR A 95 15.56 -9.87 -21.56
C THR A 95 15.28 -9.33 -22.96
N THR A 96 15.27 -8.00 -23.13
CA THR A 96 14.86 -7.34 -24.38
C THR A 96 16.04 -6.69 -25.13
N GLY A 97 17.18 -6.51 -24.46
CA GLY A 97 18.35 -5.81 -25.03
C GLY A 97 18.16 -4.30 -25.20
N LYS A 98 17.06 -3.72 -24.69
CA LYS A 98 16.69 -2.30 -24.86
C LYS A 98 16.12 -1.74 -23.55
N LEU A 99 16.23 -0.42 -23.38
CA LEU A 99 15.59 0.31 -22.28
C LEU A 99 14.27 0.97 -22.68
N LYS A 100 13.99 1.07 -23.97
CA LYS A 100 12.69 1.50 -24.49
C LYS A 100 11.88 0.27 -24.86
N ILE A 101 10.78 0.06 -24.17
CA ILE A 101 9.91 -1.12 -24.33
C ILE A 101 8.51 -0.67 -24.74
N ASP A 102 7.80 -1.53 -25.47
CA ASP A 102 6.37 -1.37 -25.73
C ASP A 102 5.58 -2.16 -24.69
N TYR A 103 4.62 -1.50 -24.05
CA TYR A 103 3.65 -2.15 -23.18
C TYR A 103 2.25 -1.72 -23.57
N GLN A 104 1.49 -2.66 -24.13
CA GLN A 104 0.13 -2.48 -24.62
C GLN A 104 -0.01 -1.29 -25.60
N GLY A 105 0.96 -1.12 -26.50
CA GLY A 105 0.98 -0.01 -27.48
C GLY A 105 1.44 1.33 -26.91
N THR A 106 1.92 1.36 -25.66
CA THR A 106 2.51 2.55 -25.03
C THR A 106 4.02 2.37 -24.92
N GLU A 107 4.79 3.32 -25.44
CA GLU A 107 6.25 3.33 -25.30
C GLU A 107 6.64 3.76 -23.87
N ILE A 108 7.38 2.90 -23.18
CA ILE A 108 7.92 3.15 -21.85
C ILE A 108 9.43 3.27 -21.95
N SER A 109 9.98 4.36 -21.42
CA SER A 109 11.42 4.52 -21.25
C SER A 109 11.82 4.10 -19.84
N LEU A 110 12.68 3.09 -19.76
CA LEU A 110 13.33 2.67 -18.52
C LEU A 110 14.69 3.37 -18.33
N GLU A 111 15.05 4.33 -19.19
CA GLU A 111 16.27 5.13 -19.03
C GLU A 111 16.21 5.91 -17.70
N ARG A 112 17.33 5.91 -16.98
CA ARG A 112 17.48 6.61 -15.69
C ARG A 112 17.92 8.06 -15.92
N PRO A 113 17.65 8.98 -14.98
CA PRO A 113 16.91 8.80 -13.72
C PRO A 113 15.39 8.81 -13.92
N TRP A 114 14.66 8.09 -13.07
CA TRP A 114 13.20 8.13 -13.08
C TRP A 114 12.66 9.31 -12.30
N ARG A 115 11.40 9.69 -12.59
CA ARG A 115 10.72 10.78 -11.89
C ARG A 115 10.55 10.42 -10.42
N ARG A 116 10.90 11.34 -9.52
CA ARG A 116 10.74 11.21 -8.06
C ARG A 116 9.92 12.39 -7.58
N GLU A 117 8.69 12.16 -7.12
CA GLU A 117 7.79 13.23 -6.68
C GLU A 117 6.95 12.79 -5.48
N THR A 118 6.57 13.76 -4.64
CA THR A 118 5.69 13.50 -3.50
C THR A 118 4.25 13.29 -3.96
N MET A 119 3.50 12.50 -3.19
CA MET A 119 2.06 12.30 -3.45
C MET A 119 1.31 13.63 -3.55
N HIS A 120 1.57 14.57 -2.62
CA HIS A 120 0.93 15.89 -2.61
C HIS A 120 1.15 16.67 -3.90
N ARG A 121 2.38 16.69 -4.42
CA ARG A 121 2.67 17.38 -5.69
C ARG A 121 1.99 16.72 -6.88
N LEU A 122 1.95 15.40 -6.94
CA LEU A 122 1.26 14.71 -8.04
C LEU A 122 -0.25 14.96 -8.01
N VAL A 123 -0.84 15.02 -6.81
CA VAL A 123 -2.24 15.40 -6.63
C VAL A 123 -2.47 16.87 -7.01
N GLU A 124 -1.59 17.78 -6.61
CA GLU A 124 -1.64 19.19 -6.97
C GLU A 124 -1.53 19.38 -8.48
N GLU A 125 -0.61 18.69 -9.15
CA GLU A 125 -0.46 18.74 -10.61
C GLU A 125 -1.70 18.23 -11.36
N ALA A 126 -2.36 17.20 -10.85
CA ALA A 126 -3.52 16.61 -11.49
C ALA A 126 -4.83 17.37 -11.22
N THR A 127 -4.96 17.96 -10.04
CA THR A 127 -6.23 18.56 -9.56
C THR A 127 -6.18 20.08 -9.45
N GLY A 128 -5.00 20.67 -9.40
CA GLY A 128 -4.78 22.09 -9.08
C GLY A 128 -4.97 22.43 -7.61
N VAL A 129 -5.09 21.43 -6.73
CA VAL A 129 -5.40 21.60 -5.31
C VAL A 129 -4.19 21.23 -4.45
N ASP A 130 -3.68 22.21 -3.71
CA ASP A 130 -2.66 21.97 -2.69
C ASP A 130 -3.30 21.60 -1.34
N PHE A 131 -3.28 20.31 -1.00
CA PHE A 131 -3.81 19.80 0.26
C PHE A 131 -3.01 20.23 1.51
N ASN A 132 -1.79 20.73 1.36
CA ASN A 132 -0.99 21.24 2.48
C ASN A 132 -1.39 22.66 2.90
N SER A 133 -2.09 23.40 2.03
CA SER A 133 -2.44 24.80 2.25
C SER A 133 -3.66 25.02 3.16
N PHE A 134 -4.38 23.96 3.53
CA PHE A 134 -5.62 24.03 4.31
C PHE A 134 -5.34 24.20 5.82
N GLY A 135 -4.96 25.41 6.23
CA GLY A 135 -4.78 25.73 7.65
C GLY A 135 -6.09 25.96 8.41
N ASP A 136 -7.18 26.29 7.70
CA ASP A 136 -8.43 26.77 8.28
C ASP A 136 -9.65 26.43 7.40
N VAL A 137 -10.84 26.48 8.00
CA VAL A 137 -12.10 26.13 7.30
C VAL A 137 -12.37 27.10 6.15
N GLU A 138 -11.92 28.34 6.24
CA GLU A 138 -12.18 29.37 5.23
C GLU A 138 -11.33 29.16 3.97
N SER A 139 -10.04 28.82 4.11
CA SER A 139 -9.19 28.42 2.97
C SER A 139 -9.75 27.18 2.26
N ALA A 140 -10.20 26.16 3.01
CA ALA A 140 -10.83 24.98 2.43
C ALA A 140 -12.12 25.33 1.67
N LYS A 141 -12.98 26.20 2.22
CA LYS A 141 -14.20 26.68 1.54
C LYS A 141 -13.88 27.46 0.26
N ASN A 142 -12.82 28.25 0.26
CA ASN A 142 -12.40 29.02 -0.91
C ASN A 142 -11.85 28.13 -2.03
N ALA A 143 -11.05 27.10 -1.70
CA ALA A 143 -10.60 26.11 -2.68
C ALA A 143 -11.77 25.29 -3.26
N ALA A 144 -12.72 24.87 -2.42
CA ALA A 144 -13.94 24.18 -2.86
C ALA A 144 -14.75 25.03 -3.86
N LYS A 145 -14.90 26.35 -3.60
CA LYS A 145 -15.57 27.28 -4.52
C LYS A 145 -14.83 27.44 -5.85
N GLY A 146 -13.49 27.39 -5.85
CA GLY A 146 -12.66 27.46 -7.05
C GLY A 146 -12.84 26.23 -7.95
N LEU A 147 -12.90 25.03 -7.35
CA LEU A 147 -13.07 23.76 -8.05
C LEU A 147 -14.46 23.58 -8.66
N LEU A 148 -15.52 23.96 -7.94
CA LEU A 148 -16.91 23.80 -8.37
C LEU A 148 -17.36 24.81 -9.45
N GLY A 149 -16.46 25.68 -9.91
CA GLY A 149 -16.66 26.54 -11.09
C GLY A 149 -17.99 27.29 -11.14
N PHE A 150 -18.15 28.35 -10.33
CA PHE A 150 -19.17 29.42 -10.46
C PHE A 150 -20.51 29.05 -11.16
N LYS A 151 -21.13 27.95 -10.76
CA LYS A 151 -22.54 27.63 -11.05
C LYS A 151 -23.15 26.89 -9.87
N THR A 152 -23.07 27.49 -8.68
CA THR A 152 -23.81 26.96 -7.53
C THR A 152 -25.29 27.26 -7.73
N GLU A 153 -26.09 26.20 -7.85
CA GLU A 153 -27.50 26.27 -7.46
C GLU A 153 -27.57 26.75 -5.99
N SER A 154 -28.61 27.50 -5.64
CA SER A 154 -28.75 28.15 -4.32
C SER A 154 -28.69 27.19 -3.12
N SER A 155 -28.88 25.89 -3.34
CA SER A 155 -28.83 24.82 -2.33
C SER A 155 -27.39 24.50 -1.88
N GLU A 156 -26.44 24.30 -2.80
CA GLU A 156 -25.07 23.85 -2.48
C GLU A 156 -24.24 24.93 -1.76
N ASN A 157 -24.47 26.21 -2.06
CA ASN A 157 -23.85 27.32 -1.32
C ASN A 157 -24.31 27.37 0.15
N THR A 158 -25.55 26.96 0.42
CA THR A 158 -26.10 26.90 1.78
C THR A 158 -25.46 25.74 2.56
N SER A 159 -25.26 24.59 1.89
CA SER A 159 -24.58 23.42 2.43
C SER A 159 -23.10 23.68 2.72
N LEU A 160 -22.37 24.38 1.83
CA LEU A 160 -20.96 24.74 2.03
C LEU A 160 -20.79 25.69 3.23
N GLN A 161 -21.73 26.62 3.42
CA GLN A 161 -21.73 27.53 4.57
C GLN A 161 -21.99 26.78 5.88
N ALA A 162 -22.81 25.73 5.85
CA ALA A 162 -23.13 24.89 7.01
C ALA A 162 -21.97 23.99 7.48
N CYS A 163 -20.92 23.80 6.67
CA CYS A 163 -19.76 23.02 7.09
C CYS A 163 -19.00 23.71 8.24
N SER A 164 -18.91 23.00 9.36
CA SER A 164 -18.26 23.44 10.61
C SER A 164 -16.79 23.03 10.73
N SER A 165 -16.29 22.14 9.86
CA SER A 165 -14.92 21.61 9.92
C SER A 165 -14.28 21.52 8.53
N VAL A 166 -12.95 21.56 8.48
CA VAL A 166 -12.16 21.36 7.26
C VAL A 166 -12.44 19.99 6.64
N GLY A 167 -12.57 18.96 7.49
CA GLY A 167 -12.90 17.60 7.05
C GLY A 167 -14.23 17.50 6.31
N HIS A 168 -15.28 18.17 6.81
CA HIS A 168 -16.58 18.20 6.12
C HIS A 168 -16.49 18.90 4.77
N VAL A 169 -15.75 20.00 4.66
CA VAL A 169 -15.56 20.70 3.38
C VAL A 169 -14.79 19.82 2.38
N LEU A 170 -13.76 19.12 2.86
CA LEU A 170 -12.97 18.24 2.01
C LEU A 170 -13.79 17.06 1.50
N ASN A 171 -14.57 16.40 2.35
CA ASN A 171 -15.34 15.20 1.97
C ASN A 171 -16.51 15.54 1.04
N GLU A 172 -17.34 16.52 1.43
CA GLU A 172 -18.59 16.83 0.72
C GLU A 172 -18.37 17.64 -0.57
N PHE A 173 -17.32 18.47 -0.65
CA PHE A 173 -17.20 19.43 -1.75
C PHE A 173 -15.91 19.28 -2.55
N ILE A 174 -14.77 19.04 -1.90
CA ILE A 174 -13.49 18.94 -2.61
C ILE A 174 -13.34 17.56 -3.23
N LEU A 175 -13.55 16.47 -2.48
CA LEU A 175 -13.51 15.11 -3.02
C LEU A 175 -14.59 14.91 -4.07
N ASP A 176 -15.87 15.16 -3.73
CA ASP A 176 -16.97 15.02 -4.69
C ASP A 176 -16.82 15.97 -5.89
N GLY A 177 -16.35 17.21 -5.69
CA GLY A 177 -16.09 18.16 -6.76
C GLY A 177 -14.96 17.74 -7.71
N ILE A 178 -13.82 17.29 -7.18
CA ILE A 178 -12.69 16.74 -7.95
C ILE A 178 -13.16 15.51 -8.73
N LEU A 179 -13.87 14.60 -8.05
CA LEU A 179 -14.42 13.40 -8.67
C LEU A 179 -15.39 13.79 -9.79
N ARG A 180 -16.38 14.64 -9.57
CA ARG A 180 -17.32 15.06 -10.62
C ARG A 180 -16.66 15.77 -11.80
N THR A 181 -15.66 16.61 -11.53
CA THR A 181 -14.96 17.41 -12.56
C THR A 181 -14.00 16.55 -13.40
N LEU A 182 -13.33 15.57 -12.78
CA LEU A 182 -12.34 14.73 -13.46
C LEU A 182 -12.91 13.38 -13.95
N LEU A 183 -14.04 12.91 -13.41
CA LEU A 183 -14.76 11.71 -13.86
C LEU A 183 -15.69 11.97 -15.06
N VAL A 184 -15.19 12.65 -16.10
CA VAL A 184 -15.87 12.73 -17.41
C VAL A 184 -15.76 11.39 -18.17
N LYS A 185 -15.14 10.35 -17.58
CA LYS A 185 -15.05 8.99 -18.16
C LYS A 185 -16.16 8.07 -17.59
N PRO A 186 -17.09 7.58 -18.43
CA PRO A 186 -18.20 6.69 -18.01
C PRO A 186 -17.75 5.40 -17.29
N GLN A 187 -16.50 4.98 -17.48
CA GLN A 187 -15.95 3.73 -16.95
C GLN A 187 -15.61 3.78 -15.44
N LEU A 188 -15.50 4.97 -14.83
CA LEU A 188 -15.09 5.13 -13.42
C LEU A 188 -16.26 5.37 -12.45
N GLN A 189 -17.48 5.60 -12.94
CA GLN A 189 -18.66 5.91 -12.12
C GLN A 189 -19.04 4.79 -11.12
N GLY A 190 -18.83 3.51 -11.49
CA GLY A 190 -19.14 2.37 -10.62
C GLY A 190 -18.11 2.10 -9.51
N LEU A 191 -16.88 2.59 -9.65
CA LEU A 191 -15.80 2.42 -8.66
C LEU A 191 -15.94 3.39 -7.48
N VAL A 192 -16.53 4.57 -7.74
CA VAL A 192 -16.67 5.66 -6.77
C VAL A 192 -17.78 5.38 -5.77
N GLN A 193 -18.93 4.83 -6.19
CA GLN A 193 -20.04 4.54 -5.27
C GLN A 193 -19.72 3.48 -4.22
N ASN A 194 -18.85 2.50 -4.53
CA ASN A 194 -18.41 1.49 -3.57
C ASN A 194 -17.28 1.98 -2.65
N LYS A 195 -16.40 2.89 -3.13
CA LYS A 195 -15.33 3.46 -2.31
C LYS A 195 -15.82 4.58 -1.38
N HIS A 196 -16.84 5.35 -1.77
CA HIS A 196 -17.43 6.42 -0.95
C HIS A 196 -18.01 5.87 0.37
N SER A 197 -18.59 4.66 0.34
CA SER A 197 -19.15 4.01 1.54
C SER A 197 -18.09 3.45 2.49
N GLU A 198 -16.92 3.05 1.98
CA GLU A 198 -15.76 2.65 2.80
C GLU A 198 -15.04 3.86 3.40
N SER A 199 -14.88 4.96 2.66
CA SER A 199 -14.27 6.21 3.16
C SER A 199 -15.16 6.91 4.20
N ASP A 200 -16.48 6.95 4.01
CA ASP A 200 -17.41 7.57 4.97
C ASP A 200 -17.48 6.85 6.32
N GLN A 201 -17.10 5.56 6.39
CA GLN A 201 -16.96 4.83 7.65
C GLN A 201 -15.63 5.10 8.37
N ILE A 202 -14.57 5.47 7.63
CA ILE A 202 -13.24 5.77 8.18
C ILE A 202 -13.20 7.21 8.74
N VAL A 203 -13.84 8.15 8.06
CA VAL A 203 -13.82 9.59 8.40
C VAL A 203 -14.51 9.92 9.74
N LYS A 204 -15.46 9.10 10.20
CA LYS A 204 -16.24 9.37 11.44
C LYS A 204 -15.45 9.23 12.75
N GLY A 205 -14.17 8.86 12.71
CA GLY A 205 -13.35 8.58 13.89
C GLY A 205 -12.22 9.56 14.19
N PHE A 206 -11.95 10.56 13.34
CA PHE A 206 -10.73 11.38 13.46
C PHE A 206 -11.05 12.84 13.83
N GLU A 207 -10.61 13.26 15.02
CA GLU A 207 -10.74 14.64 15.50
C GLU A 207 -9.64 15.58 14.98
N ASN A 208 -8.55 15.05 14.38
CA ASN A 208 -7.40 15.85 13.92
C ASN A 208 -7.52 16.25 12.43
N PRO A 209 -7.63 17.55 12.11
CA PRO A 209 -7.76 18.04 10.74
C PRO A 209 -6.61 17.62 9.79
N HIS A 210 -5.39 17.52 10.31
CA HIS A 210 -4.23 17.14 9.49
C HIS A 210 -4.29 15.69 9.01
N ILE A 211 -4.79 14.77 9.84
CA ILE A 211 -4.89 13.35 9.48
C ILE A 211 -5.92 13.17 8.35
N LEU A 212 -7.06 13.85 8.47
CA LEU A 212 -8.12 13.85 7.46
C LEU A 212 -7.64 14.39 6.11
N GLN A 213 -6.81 15.43 6.11
CA GLN A 213 -6.21 15.98 4.88
C GLN A 213 -5.33 14.94 4.17
N GLN A 214 -4.53 14.20 4.93
CA GLN A 214 -3.64 13.17 4.40
C GLN A 214 -4.41 11.98 3.82
N GLU A 215 -5.45 11.51 4.50
CA GLU A 215 -6.31 10.41 3.99
C GLU A 215 -7.05 10.81 2.70
N HIS A 216 -7.53 12.05 2.60
CA HIS A 216 -8.15 12.54 1.38
C HIS A 216 -7.15 12.67 0.24
N ALA A 217 -5.92 13.14 0.49
CA ALA A 217 -4.87 13.21 -0.54
C ALA A 217 -4.56 11.81 -1.11
N VAL A 218 -4.48 10.79 -0.25
CA VAL A 218 -4.31 9.38 -0.67
C VAL A 218 -5.47 8.92 -1.56
N THR A 219 -6.70 9.22 -1.16
CA THR A 219 -7.91 8.83 -1.89
C THR A 219 -7.97 9.46 -3.29
N VAL A 220 -7.61 10.74 -3.39
CA VAL A 220 -7.52 11.45 -4.68
C VAL A 220 -6.39 10.87 -5.52
N PHE A 221 -5.25 10.59 -4.93
CA PHE A 221 -4.13 9.97 -5.62
C PHE A 221 -4.53 8.64 -6.27
N GLU A 222 -5.11 7.71 -5.51
CA GLU A 222 -5.54 6.39 -6.04
C GLU A 222 -6.58 6.51 -7.15
N THR A 223 -7.49 7.48 -7.04
CA THR A 223 -8.63 7.58 -7.96
C THR A 223 -8.29 8.32 -9.24
N VAL A 224 -7.48 9.37 -9.14
CA VAL A 224 -7.23 10.31 -10.25
C VAL A 224 -5.81 10.15 -10.79
N VAL A 225 -4.81 10.12 -9.93
CA VAL A 225 -3.40 10.25 -10.31
C VAL A 225 -2.82 8.91 -10.74
N GLU A 226 -3.08 7.82 -10.00
CA GLU A 226 -2.45 6.52 -10.21
C GLU A 226 -2.48 6.10 -11.70
N SER A 227 -3.66 6.18 -12.33
CA SER A 227 -3.84 5.77 -13.72
C SER A 227 -3.10 6.62 -14.77
N THR A 228 -2.64 7.81 -14.39
CA THR A 228 -1.93 8.76 -15.27
C THR A 228 -0.43 8.53 -15.30
N LEU A 229 0.12 7.79 -14.32
CA LEU A 229 1.54 7.52 -14.20
C LEU A 229 1.99 6.46 -15.22
N VAL A 230 2.25 6.89 -16.45
CA VAL A 230 2.68 6.02 -17.56
C VAL A 230 4.15 5.62 -17.42
N GLN A 231 5.04 6.61 -17.36
CA GLN A 231 6.48 6.38 -17.22
C GLN A 231 6.82 5.96 -15.78
N PRO A 232 7.96 5.25 -15.57
CA PRO A 232 8.41 4.89 -14.23
C PRO A 232 8.50 6.12 -13.32
N THR A 233 7.73 6.11 -12.25
CA THR A 233 7.62 7.22 -11.31
C THR A 233 7.66 6.69 -9.88
N PHE A 234 8.58 7.20 -9.09
CA PHE A 234 8.60 7.02 -7.64
C PHE A 234 7.68 8.05 -7.00
N VAL A 235 6.65 7.56 -6.32
CA VAL A 235 5.75 8.36 -5.49
C VAL A 235 6.29 8.32 -4.07
N LEU A 236 6.56 9.47 -3.48
CA LEU A 236 7.27 9.62 -2.22
C LEU A 236 6.38 10.14 -1.09
N ASP A 237 6.87 9.97 0.13
CA ASP A 237 6.44 10.64 1.36
C ASP A 237 4.99 10.36 1.75
N TYR A 238 4.71 9.08 2.04
CA TYR A 238 3.39 8.63 2.45
C TYR A 238 3.09 9.04 3.91
N PRO A 239 1.80 9.29 4.25
CA PRO A 239 1.39 9.55 5.62
C PRO A 239 1.75 8.42 6.59
N VAL A 240 2.04 8.78 7.85
CA VAL A 240 2.41 7.84 8.93
C VAL A 240 1.30 6.84 9.20
N GLU A 241 0.04 7.27 9.11
CA GLU A 241 -1.15 6.48 9.44
C GLU A 241 -1.31 5.24 8.56
N ILE A 242 -0.93 5.36 7.28
CA ILE A 242 -0.96 4.25 6.31
C ILE A 242 0.39 3.54 6.15
N SER A 243 1.39 3.96 6.93
CA SER A 243 2.78 3.50 6.83
C SER A 243 3.31 3.04 8.21
N PRO A 244 2.70 2.01 8.81
CA PRO A 244 2.94 1.58 10.20
C PRO A 244 4.36 1.07 10.49
N LEU A 245 5.08 0.65 9.45
CA LEU A 245 6.42 0.06 9.52
C LEU A 245 7.49 0.99 8.98
N ALA A 246 7.09 2.13 8.41
CA ALA A 246 8.02 3.08 7.82
C ALA A 246 8.47 4.09 8.88
N LYS A 247 9.75 4.40 8.84
CA LYS A 247 10.36 5.45 9.65
C LYS A 247 9.71 6.81 9.36
N PRO A 248 9.42 7.64 10.38
CA PRO A 248 8.99 9.02 10.18
C PRO A 248 9.97 9.79 9.30
N HIS A 249 9.43 10.69 8.49
CA HIS A 249 10.24 11.50 7.58
C HIS A 249 11.15 12.46 8.35
N ARG A 250 12.44 12.52 7.99
CA ARG A 250 13.46 13.29 8.71
C ARG A 250 13.21 14.81 8.76
N ARG A 251 12.41 15.37 7.84
CA ARG A 251 12.14 16.83 7.74
C ARG A 251 10.67 17.23 7.84
N TYR A 252 9.73 16.31 7.62
CA TYR A 252 8.31 16.64 7.42
C TYR A 252 7.48 15.81 8.40
N ALA A 253 6.90 16.48 9.38
CA ALA A 253 6.07 15.82 10.39
C ALA A 253 4.81 15.23 9.74
N GLY A 254 4.38 14.06 10.21
CA GLY A 254 3.20 13.35 9.68
C GLY A 254 3.45 12.53 8.41
N LEU A 255 4.64 12.60 7.80
CA LEU A 255 5.03 11.79 6.64
C LEU A 255 6.07 10.74 7.03
N THR A 256 6.31 9.79 6.13
CA THR A 256 7.29 8.70 6.29
C THR A 256 8.27 8.65 5.13
N GLU A 257 9.46 8.11 5.38
CA GLU A 257 10.45 7.82 4.33
C GLU A 257 10.04 6.56 3.56
N ARG A 258 8.97 6.67 2.76
CA ARG A 258 8.39 5.58 1.97
C ARG A 258 8.24 6.01 0.52
N PHE A 259 8.44 5.06 -0.39
CA PHE A 259 8.05 5.22 -1.77
C PHE A 259 7.31 4.00 -2.31
N GLU A 260 6.51 4.25 -3.35
CA GLU A 260 6.02 3.22 -4.25
C GLU A 260 6.43 3.55 -5.68
N LEU A 261 6.82 2.52 -6.44
CA LEU A 261 7.18 2.64 -7.84
C LEU A 261 5.96 2.33 -8.70
N PHE A 262 5.55 3.27 -9.53
CA PHE A 262 4.46 3.09 -10.50
C PHE A 262 4.98 3.06 -11.94
N VAL A 263 4.42 2.16 -12.74
CA VAL A 263 4.62 2.09 -14.20
C VAL A 263 3.28 1.74 -14.86
N CYS A 264 2.85 2.49 -15.88
CA CYS A 264 1.55 2.30 -16.55
C CYS A 264 0.35 2.20 -15.59
N GLY A 265 0.34 3.05 -14.56
CA GLY A 265 -0.70 3.10 -13.53
C GLY A 265 -0.84 1.80 -12.74
N ARG A 266 0.30 1.15 -12.48
CA ARG A 266 0.41 -0.06 -11.65
C ARG A 266 1.60 0.08 -10.72
N GLU A 267 1.37 -0.19 -9.45
CA GLU A 267 2.43 -0.36 -8.45
C GLU A 267 3.31 -1.56 -8.84
N ILE A 268 4.60 -1.37 -8.98
CA ILE A 268 5.60 -2.41 -9.28
C ILE A 268 6.41 -2.76 -8.03
N GLY A 269 6.63 -1.80 -7.13
CA GLY A 269 7.33 -2.03 -5.87
C GLY A 269 6.97 -1.02 -4.80
N ASN A 270 7.26 -1.37 -3.57
CA ASN A 270 7.03 -0.57 -2.37
C ASN A 270 8.26 -0.72 -1.47
N ALA A 271 8.80 0.40 -1.00
CA ALA A 271 9.97 0.41 -0.15
C ALA A 271 9.93 1.55 0.85
N PHE A 272 10.67 1.43 1.94
CA PHE A 272 10.76 2.47 2.94
C PHE A 272 12.02 2.29 3.80
N SER A 273 12.44 3.37 4.45
CA SER A 273 13.36 3.27 5.59
C SER A 273 12.60 2.58 6.73
N GLU A 274 13.17 1.51 7.28
CA GLU A 274 12.52 0.67 8.29
C GLU A 274 12.41 1.42 9.62
N LEU A 275 11.28 1.24 10.31
CA LEU A 275 11.11 1.70 11.68
C LEU A 275 11.85 0.75 12.63
N THR A 276 12.95 1.24 13.20
CA THR A 276 13.82 0.44 14.09
C THR A 276 13.59 0.72 15.57
N ASP A 277 12.74 1.70 15.93
CA ASP A 277 12.43 2.03 17.32
C ASP A 277 11.35 1.07 17.85
N PRO A 278 11.67 0.18 18.81
CA PRO A 278 10.72 -0.80 19.33
C PRO A 278 9.54 -0.16 20.07
N ILE A 279 9.73 1.02 20.68
CA ILE A 279 8.68 1.71 21.44
C ILE A 279 7.65 2.31 20.48
N ASP A 280 8.12 3.00 19.43
CA ASP A 280 7.23 3.52 18.37
C ASP A 280 6.54 2.36 17.65
N GLN A 281 7.29 1.31 17.29
CA GLN A 281 6.74 0.16 16.58
C GLN A 281 5.63 -0.54 17.37
N ARG A 282 5.80 -0.72 18.70
CA ARG A 282 4.76 -1.27 19.57
C ARG A 282 3.51 -0.39 19.57
N SER A 283 3.67 0.92 19.76
CA SER A 283 2.54 1.87 19.78
C SER A 283 1.73 1.81 18.48
N ARG A 284 2.41 1.72 17.33
CA ARG A 284 1.75 1.59 16.02
C ARG A 284 0.98 0.29 15.86
N PHE A 285 1.55 -0.84 16.28
CA PHE A 285 0.83 -2.10 16.23
C PHE A 285 -0.38 -2.14 17.15
N GLU A 286 -0.29 -1.59 18.36
CA GLU A 286 -1.44 -1.46 19.26
C GLU A 286 -2.55 -0.63 18.62
N ASN A 287 -2.20 0.47 17.94
CA ASN A 287 -3.17 1.29 17.22
C ASN A 287 -3.80 0.54 16.04
N GLN A 288 -3.02 -0.24 15.29
CA GLN A 288 -3.56 -1.08 14.22
C GLN A 288 -4.53 -2.16 14.73
N ILE A 289 -4.19 -2.81 15.84
CA ILE A 289 -5.05 -3.83 16.47
C ILE A 289 -6.36 -3.18 16.94
N LYS A 290 -6.28 -2.01 17.59
CA LYS A 290 -7.47 -1.25 18.00
C LYS A 290 -8.36 -0.91 16.80
N GLN A 291 -7.79 -0.42 15.70
CA GLN A 291 -8.53 -0.11 14.48
C GLN A 291 -9.14 -1.36 13.83
N HIS A 292 -8.40 -2.47 13.77
CA HIS A 292 -8.89 -3.73 13.24
C HIS A 292 -10.08 -4.27 14.04
N ASN A 293 -9.94 -4.30 15.37
CA ASN A 293 -11.00 -4.75 16.28
C ASN A 293 -12.23 -3.84 16.21
N ALA A 294 -12.05 -2.52 16.07
CA ALA A 294 -13.14 -1.57 15.89
C ALA A 294 -13.89 -1.78 14.55
N LYS A 295 -13.17 -1.95 13.44
CA LYS A 295 -13.75 -2.25 12.11
C LYS A 295 -14.54 -3.55 12.14
N ARG A 296 -13.98 -4.58 12.77
CA ARG A 296 -14.66 -5.86 12.96
C ARG A 296 -15.95 -5.71 13.78
N ALA A 297 -15.90 -5.02 14.92
CA ALA A 297 -17.08 -4.79 15.76
C ALA A 297 -18.16 -3.95 15.04
N ALA A 298 -17.79 -3.13 14.06
CA ALA A 298 -18.73 -2.41 13.20
C ALA A 298 -19.35 -3.33 12.11
N MET A 299 -18.56 -4.24 11.52
CA MET A 299 -19.05 -5.25 10.57
C MET A 299 -20.03 -6.23 11.23
N ASP A 300 -19.72 -6.74 12.43
CA ASP A 300 -20.59 -7.65 13.19
C ASP A 300 -21.98 -7.04 13.51
N LYS A 301 -22.10 -5.71 13.52
CA LYS A 301 -23.40 -5.02 13.72
C LYS A 301 -24.25 -4.95 12.45
N ASN A 302 -23.66 -5.04 11.26
CA ASN A 302 -24.36 -5.01 9.98
C ASN A 302 -24.81 -6.40 9.49
N VAL A 303 -24.32 -7.49 10.10
CA VAL A 303 -24.64 -8.88 9.72
C VAL A 303 -25.95 -9.41 10.35
N LYS A 304 -26.62 -8.65 11.22
CA LYS A 304 -27.87 -9.06 11.88
C LYS A 304 -29.13 -9.07 10.99
N SER A 305 -29.02 -9.19 9.66
CA SER A 305 -30.18 -9.23 8.76
C SER A 305 -30.19 -10.36 7.73
N ASP A 306 -29.25 -11.31 7.76
CA ASP A 306 -29.24 -12.42 6.78
C ASP A 306 -28.90 -13.75 7.46
N GLU A 307 -29.92 -14.44 7.99
CA GLU A 307 -29.82 -15.73 8.71
C GLU A 307 -29.48 -16.94 7.81
N SER A 308 -28.77 -16.75 6.69
CA SER A 308 -28.59 -17.81 5.68
C SER A 308 -27.18 -17.95 5.08
N LYS A 309 -26.13 -17.58 5.80
CA LYS A 309 -24.76 -17.99 5.46
C LYS A 309 -24.08 -18.62 6.68
N GLY A 310 -23.66 -19.88 6.51
CA GLY A 310 -23.10 -20.73 7.55
C GLY A 310 -21.86 -20.14 8.23
N ASP A 311 -21.72 -20.53 9.49
CA ASP A 311 -20.76 -20.12 10.52
C ASP A 311 -19.27 -20.39 10.20
N ASP A 312 -18.74 -19.88 9.09
CA ASP A 312 -17.30 -19.94 8.78
C ASP A 312 -16.67 -18.54 8.58
N GLU A 313 -17.22 -17.49 9.21
CA GLU A 313 -16.67 -16.15 9.15
C GLU A 313 -15.46 -16.00 10.10
N TYR A 314 -14.31 -16.30 9.51
CA TYR A 314 -12.93 -16.17 9.97
C TYR A 314 -12.62 -15.02 10.96
N SER A 315 -12.87 -15.29 12.24
CA SER A 315 -12.44 -14.51 13.38
C SER A 315 -11.05 -14.96 13.87
N TYR A 316 -9.97 -14.48 13.26
CA TYR A 316 -8.64 -14.61 13.89
C TYR A 316 -8.39 -13.39 14.79
N GLU A 317 -7.85 -13.61 15.97
CA GLU A 317 -7.36 -12.53 16.82
C GLU A 317 -6.04 -12.02 16.23
N VAL A 318 -5.99 -10.72 15.90
CA VAL A 318 -4.73 -10.08 15.51
C VAL A 318 -3.96 -9.77 16.79
N SER A 319 -3.03 -10.64 17.14
CA SER A 319 -2.14 -10.45 18.28
C SER A 319 -0.89 -9.66 17.89
N LEU A 320 -0.29 -8.99 18.87
CA LEU A 320 1.05 -8.41 18.71
C LEU A 320 2.07 -9.52 18.42
N ASP A 321 3.02 -9.22 17.54
CA ASP A 321 4.18 -10.08 17.31
C ASP A 321 5.28 -9.70 18.32
N GLU A 322 5.19 -10.31 19.51
CA GLU A 322 6.13 -10.03 20.60
C GLU A 322 7.56 -10.50 20.28
N ASP A 323 7.71 -11.56 19.47
CA ASP A 323 9.03 -12.04 19.06
C ASP A 323 9.71 -11.00 18.15
N PHE A 324 8.97 -10.43 17.21
CA PHE A 324 9.47 -9.34 16.37
C PHE A 324 9.83 -8.09 17.19
N LEU A 325 8.97 -7.66 18.11
CA LEU A 325 9.27 -6.50 18.98
C LEU A 325 10.51 -6.75 19.84
N THR A 326 10.62 -7.95 20.42
CA THR A 326 11.79 -8.38 21.18
C THR A 326 13.06 -8.34 20.30
N SER A 327 12.96 -8.73 19.02
CA SER A 327 14.09 -8.65 18.09
C SER A 327 14.56 -7.20 17.88
N LEU A 328 13.64 -6.24 17.78
CA LEU A 328 13.99 -4.82 17.65
C LEU A 328 14.66 -4.29 18.93
N GLU A 329 14.25 -4.77 20.10
CA GLU A 329 14.85 -4.41 21.39
C GLU A 329 16.31 -4.87 21.55
N TYR A 330 16.73 -5.94 20.84
CA TYR A 330 18.14 -6.33 20.78
C TYR A 330 19.02 -5.33 19.99
N GLY A 331 18.40 -4.45 19.21
CA GLY A 331 19.08 -3.40 18.46
C GLY A 331 19.14 -3.71 16.96
N MET A 332 18.22 -3.12 16.21
CA MET A 332 18.25 -3.15 14.75
C MET A 332 19.05 -1.94 14.21
N PRO A 333 20.06 -2.14 13.33
CA PRO A 333 20.74 -1.02 12.70
C PRO A 333 19.77 -0.23 11.81
N PRO A 334 20.03 1.07 11.52
CA PRO A 334 19.28 1.79 10.51
C PRO A 334 19.26 0.99 9.22
N ALA A 335 18.08 0.74 8.64
CA ALA A 335 17.95 -0.10 7.47
C ALA A 335 16.84 0.41 6.56
N SER A 336 16.81 -0.10 5.34
CA SER A 336 15.68 0.05 4.43
C SER A 336 15.29 -1.29 3.84
N GLY A 337 14.02 -1.40 3.49
CA GLY A 337 13.44 -2.60 2.90
C GLY A 337 12.68 -2.27 1.63
N MET A 338 12.75 -3.16 0.64
CA MET A 338 12.03 -3.06 -0.62
C MET A 338 11.36 -4.38 -0.99
N GLY A 339 10.07 -4.32 -1.31
CA GLY A 339 9.33 -5.38 -1.98
C GLY A 339 9.07 -5.02 -3.44
N LEU A 340 9.46 -5.89 -4.37
CA LEU A 340 9.19 -5.74 -5.80
C LEU A 340 8.35 -6.92 -6.30
N GLY A 341 7.26 -6.62 -7.02
CA GLY A 341 6.39 -7.64 -7.61
C GLY A 341 7.01 -8.27 -8.85
N ILE A 342 7.45 -9.53 -8.74
CA ILE A 342 8.11 -10.24 -9.84
C ILE A 342 7.12 -10.49 -10.98
N ASP A 343 5.89 -10.92 -10.70
CA ASP A 343 4.92 -11.18 -11.77
C ASP A 343 4.60 -9.89 -12.55
N ARG A 344 4.43 -8.76 -11.84
CA ARG A 344 4.18 -7.45 -12.46
C ARG A 344 5.38 -6.98 -13.31
N LEU A 345 6.60 -7.20 -12.84
CA LEU A 345 7.81 -6.92 -13.62
C LEU A 345 7.89 -7.80 -14.88
N VAL A 346 7.59 -9.09 -14.77
CA VAL A 346 7.55 -9.99 -15.94
C VAL A 346 6.50 -9.50 -16.92
N MET A 347 5.29 -9.17 -16.47
CA MET A 347 4.24 -8.63 -17.34
C MET A 347 4.71 -7.43 -18.15
N LEU A 348 5.38 -6.47 -17.49
CA LEU A 348 5.92 -5.27 -18.11
C LEU A 348 6.92 -5.63 -19.21
N LEU A 349 7.85 -6.54 -18.94
CA LEU A 349 8.93 -6.91 -19.87
C LEU A 349 8.48 -7.86 -20.99
N THR A 350 7.37 -8.58 -20.81
CA THR A 350 6.82 -9.51 -21.81
C THR A 350 5.63 -8.95 -22.58
N ASN A 351 5.28 -7.68 -22.38
CA ASN A 351 4.10 -7.04 -22.96
C ASN A 351 2.79 -7.82 -22.66
N SER A 352 2.68 -8.37 -21.44
CA SER A 352 1.50 -9.15 -21.03
C SER A 352 0.47 -8.26 -20.34
N ALA A 353 -0.78 -8.32 -20.84
CA ALA A 353 -1.86 -7.50 -20.33
C ALA A 353 -2.40 -7.99 -18.98
N SER A 354 -2.38 -9.31 -18.76
CA SER A 354 -2.93 -9.99 -17.59
C SER A 354 -1.85 -10.75 -16.82
N ILE A 355 -1.93 -10.74 -15.48
CA ILE A 355 -1.04 -11.51 -14.61
C ILE A 355 -1.15 -13.03 -14.85
N ARG A 356 -2.27 -13.47 -15.43
CA ARG A 356 -2.51 -14.86 -15.79
C ARG A 356 -1.61 -15.35 -16.93
N ASP A 357 -1.09 -14.43 -17.74
CA ASP A 357 -0.23 -14.76 -18.87
C ASP A 357 1.22 -15.03 -18.42
N VAL A 358 1.57 -14.64 -17.18
CA VAL A 358 2.92 -14.79 -16.61
C VAL A 358 2.99 -15.80 -15.47
N ILE A 359 1.84 -16.34 -15.05
CA ILE A 359 1.74 -17.42 -14.06
C ILE A 359 1.32 -18.70 -14.79
N ALA A 360 2.16 -19.74 -14.74
CA ALA A 360 1.91 -20.99 -15.47
C ALA A 360 0.56 -21.66 -15.13
N PHE A 361 0.11 -21.56 -13.88
CA PHE A 361 -1.16 -22.11 -13.40
C PHE A 361 -1.89 -21.06 -12.55
N PRO A 362 -2.59 -20.09 -13.18
CA PRO A 362 -3.28 -19.05 -12.43
C PRO A 362 -4.54 -19.61 -11.77
N VAL A 363 -4.98 -18.99 -10.67
CA VAL A 363 -6.24 -19.38 -10.03
C VAL A 363 -7.39 -18.95 -10.93
N LEU A 364 -8.23 -19.92 -11.31
CA LEU A 364 -9.41 -19.68 -12.14
C LEU A 364 -10.67 -19.69 -11.26
N LYS A 365 -11.68 -18.90 -11.66
CA LYS A 365 -13.02 -19.07 -11.10
C LYS A 365 -13.56 -20.42 -11.56
N LEU A 366 -14.15 -21.18 -10.65
CA LEU A 366 -14.90 -22.39 -11.00
C LEU A 366 -16.02 -21.99 -11.97
N GLN A 367 -16.11 -22.65 -13.12
CA GLN A 367 -17.28 -22.55 -13.98
C GLN A 367 -18.43 -23.23 -13.24
N GLN A 368 -19.43 -22.43 -12.85
CA GLN A 368 -20.72 -22.93 -12.35
C GLN A 368 -21.66 -23.20 -13.51
#